data_AF-A0A946GGT0-F1
#
_entry.id   AF-A0A946GGT0-F1
#
_cell.length_a   1.000
_cell.length_b   1.000
_cell.length_c   1.000
_cell.angle_alpha   90.00
_cell.angle_beta   90.00
_cell.angle_gamma   90.00
#
_symmetry.space_group_name_H-M   'P 1'
#
loop_
_entity.id
_entity.type
_entity.pdbx_description
1 polymer ?
#
loop_
_entity_poly.entity_id
_entity_poly.type
_entity_poly.pdbx_seq_one_letter_code
_entity_poly.pdbx_strand_id
1 'polypeptide(L)'
;MGDSDLCGIAGLVWSDKGRVDGAPASVRAMTAELSHRGPDADGFWHCDNAAFGHRRLSIIDLTTGDQPMQSPTGMVVTYNGEIYNFV
;
A
#
# COMPACT_ATOMS: atom_id res chain seq x y z
N MET A 1 2.82 20.15 -14.15
CA MET A 1 3.61 19.00 -13.67
C MET A 1 2.58 17.99 -13.20
N GLY A 2 2.65 16.79 -13.75
CA GLY A 2 1.50 15.92 -14.05
C GLY A 2 0.54 15.65 -12.91
N ASP A 3 -0.73 15.87 -13.23
CA ASP A 3 -1.94 15.52 -12.51
C ASP A 3 -2.07 14.00 -12.48
N SER A 4 -1.59 13.36 -11.41
CA SER A 4 -1.81 11.92 -11.21
C SER A 4 -2.55 11.70 -9.90
N ASP A 5 -3.82 12.09 -9.90
CA ASP A 5 -4.79 11.85 -8.83
C ASP A 5 -5.11 10.34 -8.71
N LEU A 6 -4.16 9.55 -8.21
CA LEU A 6 -4.32 8.10 -8.05
C LEU A 6 -3.44 7.60 -6.91
N CYS A 7 -3.97 6.80 -5.98
CA CYS A 7 -3.16 6.13 -4.96
C CYS A 7 -1.88 5.46 -5.51
N GLY A 8 -0.82 5.41 -4.72
CA GLY A 8 0.41 4.65 -5.01
C GLY A 8 0.44 3.32 -4.26
N ILE A 9 1.01 2.28 -4.86
CA ILE A 9 1.27 1.00 -4.19
C ILE A 9 2.73 0.59 -4.38
N ALA A 10 3.31 -0.02 -3.34
CA ALA A 10 4.64 -0.62 -3.40
C ALA A 10 4.62 -1.96 -2.67
N GLY A 11 5.46 -2.91 -3.09
CA GLY A 11 5.55 -4.19 -2.41
C GLY A 11 6.80 -4.99 -2.76
N LEU A 12 7.26 -5.78 -1.79
CA LEU A 12 8.30 -6.78 -1.95
C LEU A 12 7.74 -8.12 -1.47
N VAL A 13 7.98 -9.19 -2.23
CA VAL A 13 7.60 -10.57 -1.88
C VAL A 13 8.81 -11.45 -2.15
N TRP A 14 9.11 -12.36 -1.22
CA TRP A 14 10.29 -13.22 -1.31
C TRP A 14 9.99 -14.64 -0.80
N SER A 15 10.78 -15.61 -1.24
CA SER A 15 10.57 -17.03 -0.91
C SER A 15 11.37 -17.51 0.32
N ASP A 16 12.48 -16.84 0.63
CA ASP A 16 13.40 -17.27 1.69
C ASP A 16 13.28 -16.36 2.92
N LYS A 17 12.82 -16.93 4.04
CA LYS A 17 12.44 -16.23 5.28
C LYS A 17 13.57 -15.42 5.96
N GLY A 18 14.80 -15.44 5.44
CA GLY A 18 15.91 -14.60 5.93
C GLY A 18 16.52 -13.66 4.88
N ARG A 19 15.95 -13.56 3.67
CA ARG A 19 16.68 -13.00 2.52
C ARG A 19 16.62 -11.48 2.38
N VAL A 20 15.74 -10.79 3.10
CA VAL A 20 15.61 -9.34 2.94
C VAL A 20 15.65 -8.63 4.28
N ASP A 21 16.84 -8.61 4.88
CA ASP A 21 17.19 -7.58 5.85
C ASP A 21 16.91 -6.21 5.23
N GLY A 22 15.94 -5.48 5.78
CA GLY A 22 15.56 -4.14 5.31
C GLY A 22 14.38 -4.07 4.34
N ALA A 23 13.65 -5.15 4.04
CA ALA A 23 12.44 -5.08 3.21
C ALA A 23 11.44 -4.00 3.66
N PRO A 24 11.11 -3.86 4.97
CA PRO A 24 10.23 -2.78 5.42
C PRO A 24 10.78 -1.38 5.13
N ALA A 25 12.10 -1.18 5.23
CA ALA A 25 12.74 0.11 4.95
C ALA A 25 12.72 0.42 3.44
N SER A 26 13.03 -0.57 2.60
CA SER A 26 12.95 -0.43 1.14
C SER A 26 11.53 -0.12 0.68
N VAL A 27 10.52 -0.79 1.24
CA VAL A 27 9.11 -0.48 0.94
C VAL A 27 8.76 0.95 1.35
N ARG A 28 9.18 1.42 2.54
CA ARG A 28 8.99 2.82 2.94
C ARG A 28 9.62 3.81 1.96
N ALA A 29 10.84 3.55 1.51
CA ALA A 29 11.52 4.39 0.52
C ALA A 29 10.77 4.40 -0.82
N MET A 30 10.37 3.23 -1.33
CA MET A 30 9.57 3.14 -2.56
C MET A 30 8.23 3.87 -2.44
N THR A 31 7.55 3.77 -1.29
CA THR A 31 6.28 4.46 -1.02
C THR A 31 6.47 5.98 -0.94
N ALA A 32 7.59 6.47 -0.43
CA ALA A 32 7.88 7.91 -0.36
C ALA A 32 8.03 8.55 -1.75
N GLU A 33 8.65 7.85 -2.71
CA GLU A 33 8.74 8.30 -4.11
C GLU A 33 7.36 8.42 -4.78
N LEU A 34 6.35 7.70 -4.27
CA LEU A 34 4.96 7.75 -4.74
C LEU A 34 4.10 8.80 -4.02
N SER A 35 4.70 9.68 -3.20
CA SER A 35 3.96 10.69 -2.41
C SER A 35 3.05 11.61 -3.24
N HIS A 36 3.46 11.92 -4.47
CA HIS A 36 2.70 12.75 -5.42
C HIS A 36 1.39 12.11 -5.91
N ARG A 37 1.25 10.79 -5.78
CA ARG A 37 0.10 10.01 -6.26
C ARG A 37 -1.04 9.95 -5.24
N GLY A 38 -0.67 9.74 -3.98
CA GLY A 38 -1.62 9.74 -2.86
C GLY A 38 -1.11 10.66 -1.77
N PRO A 39 -1.43 11.95 -1.79
CA PRO A 39 -0.90 12.93 -0.85
C PRO A 39 -1.49 12.82 0.55
N ASP A 40 -2.67 12.21 0.71
CA ASP A 40 -3.46 12.32 1.94
C ASP A 40 -2.95 11.45 3.09
N ALA A 41 -2.49 10.23 2.79
CA ALA A 41 -1.99 9.32 3.81
C ALA A 41 -1.00 8.29 3.24
N ASP A 42 -0.29 7.62 4.15
CA ASP A 42 0.42 6.38 3.85
C ASP A 42 0.06 5.27 4.83
N GLY A 43 0.35 4.04 4.41
CA GLY A 43 0.19 2.86 5.24
C GLY A 43 1.13 1.75 4.82
N PHE A 44 1.47 0.89 5.79
CA PHE A 44 2.49 -0.13 5.63
C PHE A 44 2.08 -1.42 6.35
N TRP A 45 2.43 -2.55 5.75
CA TRP A 45 2.26 -3.88 6.34
C TRP A 45 3.46 -4.76 5.99
N HIS A 46 3.86 -5.68 6.87
CA HIS A 46 4.90 -6.67 6.55
C HIS A 46 4.75 -7.95 7.39
N CYS A 47 5.32 -9.04 6.86
CA CYS A 47 5.50 -10.34 7.51
C CYS A 47 6.85 -10.96 7.10
N ASP A 48 7.08 -12.23 7.46
CA ASP A 48 8.32 -12.98 7.15
C ASP A 48 8.72 -12.97 5.67
N ASN A 49 7.76 -12.86 4.75
CA ASN A 49 7.96 -13.11 3.33
C ASN A 49 7.31 -12.08 2.39
N ALA A 50 6.72 -11.01 2.95
CA ALA A 50 6.14 -9.92 2.18
C ALA A 50 6.14 -8.60 2.95
N ALA A 51 6.21 -7.49 2.22
CA ALA A 51 6.01 -6.14 2.74
C ALA A 51 5.26 -5.29 1.71
N PHE A 52 4.25 -4.54 2.14
CA PHE A 52 3.41 -3.68 1.32
C PHE A 52 3.40 -2.25 1.85
N GLY A 53 3.31 -1.30 0.92
CA GLY A 53 3.15 0.13 1.19
C GLY A 53 2.06 0.72 0.30
N HIS A 54 1.41 1.75 0.81
CA HIS A 54 0.33 2.45 0.14
C HIS A 54 0.49 3.97 0.30
N ARG A 55 0.17 4.73 -0.75
CA ARG A 55 -0.04 6.18 -0.73
C ARG A 55 -1.49 6.43 -1.10
N ARG A 56 -2.24 7.07 -0.23
CA ARG A 56 -3.69 7.20 -0.37
C ARG A 56 -4.07 8.56 -0.97
N LEU A 57 -4.92 8.52 -1.98
CA LEU A 57 -5.78 9.64 -2.36
C LEU A 57 -7.21 9.26 -1.93
N SER A 58 -7.82 10.09 -1.09
CA SER A 58 -9.04 9.79 -0.35
C SER A 58 -10.25 10.22 -1.17
N ILE A 59 -10.80 9.30 -1.95
CA ILE A 59 -11.97 9.55 -2.81
C ILE A 59 -13.24 8.91 -2.23
N ILE A 60 -13.20 7.60 -1.96
CA ILE A 60 -14.30 6.81 -1.39
C ILE A 60 -13.90 6.32 0.00
N ASP A 61 -14.87 6.32 0.92
CA ASP A 61 -14.70 5.94 2.34
C ASP A 61 -13.55 6.68 3.01
N LEU A 62 -13.74 7.98 3.25
CA LEU A 62 -12.70 8.88 3.75
C LEU A 62 -12.19 8.51 5.14
N THR A 63 -12.96 7.73 5.91
CA THR A 63 -12.69 7.46 7.33
C THR A 63 -12.17 6.05 7.62
N THR A 64 -12.60 5.03 6.86
CA THR A 64 -12.23 3.64 7.16
C THR A 64 -11.48 2.95 6.02
N GLY A 65 -11.27 3.62 4.89
CA GLY A 65 -10.59 3.08 3.72
C GLY A 65 -9.05 3.09 3.79
N ASP A 66 -8.47 2.86 4.97
CA ASP A 66 -7.02 2.77 5.16
C ASP A 66 -6.44 1.51 4.48
N GLN A 67 -5.26 1.66 3.88
CA GLN A 67 -4.58 0.56 3.18
C GLN A 67 -3.11 0.48 3.60
N PRO A 68 -2.48 -0.73 3.64
CA PRO A 68 -3.02 -2.02 3.23
C PRO A 68 -4.16 -2.56 4.13
N MET A 69 -5.23 -3.09 3.51
CA MET A 69 -6.37 -3.67 4.21
C MET A 69 -6.05 -5.09 4.67
N GLN A 70 -6.50 -5.45 5.86
CA GLN A 70 -6.33 -6.79 6.44
C GLN A 70 -7.69 -7.44 6.69
N SER A 71 -7.87 -8.66 6.20
CA SER A 71 -9.06 -9.45 6.50
C SER A 71 -8.95 -10.11 7.89
N PRO A 72 -10.08 -10.47 8.53
CA PRO A 72 -10.07 -11.26 9.77
C PRO A 72 -9.40 -12.63 9.62
N THR A 73 -9.27 -13.14 8.38
CA THR A 73 -8.65 -14.43 8.06
C THR A 73 -7.17 -14.32 7.71
N GLY A 74 -6.57 -13.13 7.82
CA GLY A 74 -5.14 -12.89 7.60
C GLY A 74 -4.74 -12.60 6.16
N MET A 75 -5.69 -12.36 5.25
CA MET A 75 -5.39 -11.88 3.90
C MET A 75 -5.08 -10.38 3.96
N VAL A 76 -4.06 -9.94 3.21
CA VAL A 76 -3.68 -8.53 3.15
C VAL A 76 -3.63 -8.06 1.71
N VAL A 77 -4.21 -6.88 1.45
CA VAL A 77 -4.27 -6.28 0.11
C VAL A 77 -3.86 -4.81 0.14
N THR A 78 -3.09 -4.40 -0.86
CA THR A 78 -2.92 -3.00 -1.24
C THR A 78 -3.43 -2.83 -2.67
N TYR A 79 -4.26 -1.84 -2.91
CA TYR A 79 -5.01 -1.69 -4.15
C TYR A 79 -5.08 -0.22 -4.58
N ASN A 80 -4.79 0.03 -5.86
CA ASN A 80 -5.05 1.31 -6.50
C ASN A 80 -6.07 1.10 -7.63
N GLY A 81 -7.21 1.78 -7.52
CA GLY A 81 -8.31 1.74 -8.49
C GLY A 81 -9.65 1.94 -7.79
N GLU A 82 -10.73 1.78 -8.56
CA GLU A 82 -12.10 1.88 -8.06
C GLU A 82 -12.90 0.67 -8.54
N ILE A 83 -13.52 -0.04 -7.59
CA ILE A 83 -14.49 -1.11 -7.87
C ILE A 83 -15.86 -0.48 -7.74
N TYR A 84 -16.53 -0.19 -8.86
CA TYR A 84 -17.81 0.55 -8.85
C TYR A 84 -19.01 -0.26 -8.35
N ASN A 85 -18.90 -1.59 -8.30
CA ASN A 85 -19.99 -2.49 -7.92
C ASN A 85 -19.84 -2.97 -6.47
N PHE A 86 -19.85 -2.03 -5.51
CA PHE A 86 -19.58 -2.29 -4.09
C PHE A 86 -20.78 -2.02 -3.16
N VAL A 87 -21.96 -1.78 -3.74
CA VAL A 87 -23.24 -1.54 -3.06
C VAL A 87 -24.20 -2.69 -3.34
#